data_AF-A0A5K0ZTN2-F1
#
_entry.id   AF-A0A5K0ZTN2-F1
#
_cell.length_a   1.000
_cell.length_b   1.000
_cell.length_c   1.000
_cell.angle_alpha   90.00
_cell.angle_beta   90.00
_cell.angle_gamma   90.00
#
_symmetry.space_group_name_H-M   'P 1'
#
loop_
_entity.id
_entity.type
_entity.pdbx_description
1 polymer ?
#
loop_
_entity_poly.entity_id
_entity_poly.type
_entity_poly.pdbx_seq_one_letter_code
_entity_poly.pdbx_strand_id
1 'polypeptide(L)' 'VSPHEFLQAVMKASKKRFRIGVQSDPVEFMSWLLNTLHKDLGGSKKPNSSIIYKCFQ' A
#
# COMPACT_ATOMS: atom_id res chain seq x y z
N VAL A 1 11.22 11.83 -12.25
CA VAL A 1 10.53 10.53 -12.42
C VAL A 1 9.03 10.77 -12.30
N SER A 2 8.22 10.25 -13.22
CA SER A 2 6.76 10.47 -13.24
C SER A 2 6.04 9.39 -12.40
N PRO A 3 5.12 9.73 -11.48
CA PRO A 3 4.46 8.76 -10.62
C PRO A 3 3.22 8.09 -11.25
N HIS A 4 2.91 8.37 -12.52
CA HIS A 4 1.64 7.98 -13.15
C HIS A 4 1.40 6.47 -13.12
N GLU A 5 2.41 5.65 -13.39
CA GLU A 5 2.29 4.19 -13.34
C GLU A 5 1.97 3.69 -11.92
N PHE A 6 2.63 4.26 -10.91
CA PHE A 6 2.35 3.94 -9.51
C PHE A 6 0.91 4.31 -9.13
N LEU A 7 0.45 5.51 -9.52
CA LEU A 7 -0.91 5.96 -9.24
C LEU A 7 -1.97 5.07 -9.92
N GLN A 8 -1.71 4.60 -11.15
CA GLN A 8 -2.57 3.65 -11.84
C GLN A 8 -2.62 2.29 -11.13
N ALA A 9 -1.47 1.78 -10.68
CA ALA A 9 -1.39 0.52 -9.94
C ALA A 9 -2.13 0.61 -8.60
N VAL A 10 -1.94 1.71 -7.86
CA VAL A 10 -2.66 2.01 -6.61
C VAL A 10 -4.16 2.05 -6.85
N MET A 11 -4.63 2.76 -7.87
CA MET A 11 -6.06 2.87 -8.17
C MET A 11 -6.68 1.50 -8.51
N LYS A 12 -5.96 0.66 -9.25
CA LYS A 12 -6.40 -0.71 -9.59
C LYS A 12 -6.42 -1.61 -8.34
N ALA A 13 -5.33 -1.68 -7.59
CA ALA A 13 -5.18 -2.56 -6.43
C ALA A 13 -6.15 -2.18 -5.30
N SER A 14 -6.41 -0.88 -5.12
CA SER A 14 -7.35 -0.37 -4.11
C SER A 14 -8.82 -0.42 -4.53
N LYS A 15 -9.13 -1.02 -5.70
CA LYS A 15 -10.49 -1.06 -6.28
C LYS A 15 -11.13 0.34 -6.37
N LYS A 16 -10.36 1.31 -6.86
CA LYS A 16 -10.76 2.73 -7.02
C LYS A 16 -11.06 3.47 -5.71
N ARG A 17 -10.57 2.99 -4.55
CA ARG A 17 -10.62 3.73 -3.28
C ARG A 17 -9.73 4.96 -3.33
N PHE A 18 -8.48 4.82 -3.81
CA PHE A 18 -7.55 5.94 -4.01
C PHE A 18 -7.49 6.31 -5.49
N ARG A 19 -8.03 7.47 -5.86
CA ARG A 19 -8.19 7.91 -7.26
C ARG A 19 -7.25 9.06 -7.58
N ILE A 20 -6.81 9.11 -8.84
CA ILE A 20 -6.01 10.23 -9.36
C ILE A 20 -6.87 11.50 -9.34
N GLY A 21 -6.29 12.60 -8.85
CA GLY A 21 -6.95 13.91 -8.79
C GLY A 21 -7.96 14.07 -7.64
N VAL A 22 -8.15 13.06 -6.79
CA VAL A 22 -9.02 13.12 -5.61
C VAL A 22 -8.16 13.00 -4.37
N GLN A 23 -8.21 14.00 -3.48
CA GLN A 23 -7.53 13.93 -2.19
C GLN A 23 -8.12 12.80 -1.34
N SER A 24 -7.27 12.13 -0.59
CA SER A 24 -7.65 11.08 0.36
C SER A 24 -6.88 11.31 1.65
N ASP A 25 -7.38 10.75 2.75
CA ASP A 25 -6.67 10.84 4.02
C ASP A 25 -5.31 10.12 3.91
N PRO A 26 -4.19 10.79 4.27
CA PRO A 26 -2.85 10.22 4.12
C PRO A 26 -2.60 9.04 5.06
N VAL A 27 -3.21 9.02 6.25
CA VAL A 27 -3.07 7.92 7.21
C VAL A 27 -3.82 6.68 6.69
N GLU A 28 -5.01 6.88 6.14
CA GLU A 28 -5.79 5.84 5.47
C GLU A 28 -5.03 5.23 4.29
N PHE A 29 -4.44 6.07 3.44
CA PHE A 29 -3.64 5.63 2.30
C PHE A 29 -2.41 4.83 2.73
N MET A 30 -1.61 5.36 3.66
CA MET A 30 -0.39 4.70 4.13
C MET A 30 -0.70 3.39 4.84
N SER A 31 -1.75 3.36 5.67
CA SER A 31 -2.19 2.13 6.34
C SER A 31 -2.61 1.06 5.33
N TRP A 32 -3.34 1.43 4.29
CA TRP A 32 -3.68 0.49 3.22
C TRP A 32 -2.43 0.02 2.46
N LEU A 33 -1.56 0.94 2.04
CA LEU A 33 -0.39 0.64 1.23
C LEU A 33 0.54 -0.35 1.95
N LEU A 34 0.87 -0.08 3.22
CA LEU A 34 1.75 -0.95 4.01
C LEU A 34 1.12 -2.33 4.23
N ASN A 35 -0.18 -2.40 4.54
CA ASN A 35 -0.85 -3.70 4.71
C ASN A 35 -0.95 -4.49 3.40
N THR A 36 -1.22 -3.82 2.27
CA THR A 36 -1.21 -4.45 0.95
C THR A 36 0.18 -4.98 0.61
N LEU A 37 1.24 -4.18 0.79
CA LEU A 37 2.61 -4.65 0.56
C LEU A 37 3.01 -5.79 1.50
N HIS A 38 2.65 -5.71 2.78
CA HIS A 38 2.92 -6.78 3.74
C HIS A 38 2.31 -8.09 3.24
N LYS A 39 1.03 -8.07 2.86
CA LYS A 39 0.31 -9.27 2.39
C LYS A 39 0.86 -9.80 1.07
N ASP A 40 1.05 -8.93 0.08
CA ASP A 40 1.43 -9.33 -1.28
C ASP A 40 2.89 -9.79 -1.36
N LEU A 41 3.74 -9.38 -0.41
CA LEU A 41 5.10 -9.91 -0.23
C LEU A 41 5.16 -11.19 0.63
N GLY A 42 4.03 -11.85 0.87
CA GLY A 42 3.96 -13.11 1.62
C GLY A 42 4.01 -12.96 3.15
N GLY A 43 3.83 -11.73 3.65
CA GLY A 43 3.74 -11.45 5.08
C GLY A 43 2.60 -12.20 5.75
N SER A 44 2.83 -12.57 6.99
CA SER A 44 1.87 -13.24 7.86
C SER A 44 1.90 -12.62 9.25
N LYS A 45 1.05 -13.11 10.16
CA LYS A 45 1.06 -12.67 11.56
C LYS A 45 2.32 -13.08 12.34
N LYS A 46 3.20 -13.89 11.75
CA LYS A 46 4.47 -14.26 12.38
C LYS A 46 5.41 -13.04 12.41
N PRO A 47 6.17 -12.84 13.51
CA PRO A 47 7.19 -11.80 13.56
C PRO A 47 8.17 -11.91 12.39
N ASN A 48 8.61 -10.76 11.86
CA ASN A 48 9.61 -10.66 10.79
C ASN A 48 9.23 -11.36 9.46
N SER A 49 7.94 -11.63 9.25
CA SER A 49 7.45 -12.39 8.09
C SER A 49 7.58 -11.67 6.74
N SER A 50 7.76 -10.36 6.74
CA SER A 50 8.04 -9.56 5.54
C SER A 50 8.97 -8.40 5.86
N ILE A 51 9.54 -7.77 4.83
CA ILE A 51 10.30 -6.53 4.99
C ILE A 51 9.45 -5.41 5.59
N ILE A 52 8.15 -5.39 5.27
CA ILE A 52 7.22 -4.42 5.83
C ILE A 52 7.07 -4.62 7.34
N TYR A 53 6.96 -5.87 7.80
CA TYR A 53 6.97 -6.15 9.24
C TYR A 53 8.25 -5.60 9.87
N LYS A 54 9.42 -6.05 9.38
CA LYS A 54 10.73 -5.67 9.94
C LYS A 54 10.97 -4.16 10.06
N CYS A 55 10.40 -3.36 9.16
CA CYS A 55 10.62 -1.92 9.12
C CYS A 55 9.54 -1.10 9.84
N PHE A 56 8.31 -1.62 9.98
CA PHE A 56 7.15 -0.81 10.38
C PHE A 56 6.19 -1.46 11.39
N GLN A 57 6.41 -2.73 11.82
CA GLN A 57 5.52 -3.47 12.75
C GLN A 57 6.31 -4.30 13.76
#